data_AF-A0AAE0UH22-F1
#
_entry.id   AF-A0AAE0UH22-F1
#
_cell.length_a   1.000
_cell.length_b   1.000
_cell.length_c   1.000
_cell.angle_alpha   90.00
_cell.angle_beta   90.00
_cell.angle_gamma   90.00
#
_symmetry.space_group_name_H-M   'P 1'
#
loop_
_entity.id
_entity.type
_entity.pdbx_description
1 polymer ?
#
loop_
_entity_poly.entity_id
_entity_poly.type
_entity_poly.pdbx_seq_one_letter_code
_entity_poly.pdbx_strand_id
1 'polypeptide(L)'
;MGLRSRRVVNQLLHRWRSALTSEERVQLMDYQHTETGPAEDESFPRLNIAPDLDGCAGPLLECRSEGEMDFGSVSGKLLYRACVKVLNKKKLSGRVDTPWRSVLGFNDDVKPEWRA
;
A
#
# COMPACT_ATOMS: atom_id res chain seq x y z
N MET A 1 12.61 11.82 12.07
CA MET A 1 13.12 12.29 10.76
C MET A 1 11.93 12.83 9.96
N GLY A 2 11.55 14.09 10.20
CA GLY A 2 10.32 14.67 9.64
C GLY A 2 10.51 15.20 8.22
N LEU A 3 9.44 15.13 7.42
CA LEU A 3 9.35 15.81 6.13
C LEU A 3 9.68 17.30 6.31
N ARG A 4 10.84 17.75 5.81
CA ARG A 4 11.33 19.13 6.02
C ARG A 4 10.81 20.15 5.01
N SER A 5 10.02 19.71 4.04
CA SER A 5 9.55 20.56 2.94
C SER A 5 8.04 20.73 2.99
N ARG A 6 7.60 21.95 3.31
CA ARG A 6 6.17 22.35 3.27
C ARG A 6 5.54 22.09 1.91
N ARG A 7 6.30 22.28 0.82
CA ARG A 7 5.83 21.99 -0.55
C ARG A 7 5.50 20.52 -0.73
N VAL A 8 6.37 19.62 -0.28
CA VAL A 8 6.18 18.16 -0.41
C VAL A 8 4.98 17.71 0.42
N VAL A 9 4.86 18.23 1.65
CA VAL A 9 3.70 17.95 2.52
C VAL A 9 2.40 18.41 1.86
N ASN A 10 2.36 19.63 1.32
CA ASN A 10 1.16 20.13 0.65
C ASN A 10 0.78 19.29 -0.58
N GLN A 11 1.75 18.87 -1.39
CA GLN A 11 1.48 18.00 -2.53
C GLN A 11 0.94 16.62 -2.11
N LEU A 12 1.51 16.06 -1.04
CA LEU A 12 1.07 14.78 -0.51
C LEU A 12 -0.36 14.87 0.04
N LEU A 13 -0.63 15.86 0.89
CA LEU A 13 -1.95 16.09 1.48
C LEU A 13 -3.01 16.37 0.40
N HIS A 14 -2.67 17.12 -0.64
CA HIS A 14 -3.57 17.33 -1.77
C HIS A 14 -3.90 16.00 -2.47
N ARG A 15 -2.90 15.14 -2.71
CA ARG A 15 -3.13 13.82 -3.33
C ARG A 15 -3.99 12.92 -2.46
N TRP A 16 -3.73 12.90 -1.15
CA TRP A 16 -4.55 12.15 -0.20
C TRP A 16 -5.98 12.66 -0.18
N ARG A 17 -6.19 13.98 -0.11
CA ARG A 17 -7.51 14.57 -0.17
C ARG A 17 -8.26 14.17 -1.44
N SER A 18 -7.58 14.14 -2.60
CA SER A 18 -8.21 13.71 -3.86
C SER A 18 -8.52 12.21 -3.93
N ALA A 19 -7.77 11.38 -3.20
CA ALA A 19 -7.96 9.93 -3.19
C ALA A 19 -9.11 9.49 -2.26
N LEU A 20 -9.38 10.26 -1.20
CA LEU A 20 -10.49 9.99 -0.28
C LEU A 20 -11.84 10.20 -0.96
N THR A 21 -12.76 9.28 -0.69
CA THR A 21 -14.17 9.34 -1.03
C THR A 21 -14.89 10.48 -0.30
N SER A 22 -16.08 10.84 -0.76
CA SER A 22 -16.90 11.86 -0.09
C SER A 22 -17.25 11.46 1.35
N GLU A 23 -17.50 10.18 1.60
CA GLU A 23 -17.84 9.64 2.93
C GLU A 23 -16.65 9.71 3.89
N GLU A 24 -15.47 9.25 3.47
CA GLU A 24 -14.25 9.32 4.29
C GLU A 24 -13.88 10.78 4.62
N ARG A 25 -14.12 11.72 3.70
CA ARG A 25 -13.92 13.15 3.96
C ARG A 25 -14.88 13.67 5.01
N VAL A 26 -16.15 13.25 4.98
CA VAL A 26 -17.14 13.63 6.00
C VAL A 26 -16.70 13.08 7.36
N GLN A 27 -16.31 11.81 7.44
CA GLN A 27 -15.80 11.21 8.68
C GLN A 27 -14.60 11.96 9.27
N LEU A 28 -13.65 12.38 8.42
CA LEU A 28 -12.51 13.19 8.85
C LEU A 28 -12.91 14.60 9.30
N MET A 29 -13.92 15.20 8.67
CA MET A 29 -14.45 16.49 9.07
C MET A 29 -15.23 16.38 10.39
N ASP A 30 -16.01 15.33 10.58
CA ASP A 30 -16.79 15.07 11.79
C ASP A 30 -15.88 14.85 12.99
N TYR A 31 -14.74 14.15 12.80
CA TYR A 31 -13.69 14.03 13.83
C TYR A 31 -13.12 15.38 14.28
N GLN A 32 -13.09 16.38 13.39
CA GLN A 32 -12.65 17.73 13.74
C GLN A 32 -13.73 18.53 14.50
N HIS A 33 -15.01 18.18 14.33
CA HIS A 33 -16.16 18.97 14.79
C HIS A 33 -16.91 18.36 15.98
N THR A 34 -16.40 17.30 16.62
CA THR A 34 -16.88 16.90 17.94
C THR A 34 -16.79 18.10 18.88
N GLU A 35 -17.93 18.52 19.45
CA GLU A 35 -18.12 19.83 20.12
C GLU A 35 -17.15 20.13 21.29
N THR A 36 -16.41 19.13 21.75
CA THR A 36 -15.40 19.19 22.82
C THR A 36 -13.96 18.96 22.33
N GLY A 37 -13.73 18.88 21.01
CA GLY A 37 -12.55 18.22 20.44
C GLY A 37 -12.64 16.70 20.58
N PRO A 38 -11.75 15.93 19.92
CA PRO A 38 -11.67 14.50 20.18
C PRO A 38 -11.39 14.32 21.66
N ALA A 39 -12.18 13.50 22.35
CA ALA A 39 -11.89 13.12 23.74
C ALA A 39 -10.45 12.61 23.81
N GLU A 40 -9.74 12.79 24.93
CA GLU A 40 -8.36 12.28 25.05
C GLU A 40 -8.26 10.76 24.76
N ASP A 41 -9.39 10.05 24.87
CA ASP A 41 -9.55 8.63 24.56
C ASP A 41 -9.96 8.33 23.09
N GLU A 42 -10.37 9.33 22.31
CA GLU A 42 -10.75 9.15 20.90
C GLU A 42 -9.52 9.11 19.99
N SER A 43 -9.13 7.87 19.66
CA SER A 43 -8.07 7.61 18.69
C SER A 43 -8.40 8.24 17.34
N PHE A 44 -7.39 8.87 16.72
CA PHE A 44 -7.48 9.35 15.33
C PHE A 44 -7.99 8.22 14.42
N PRO A 45 -8.87 8.49 13.43
CA PRO A 45 -9.40 7.47 12.54
C PRO A 45 -8.28 6.64 11.90
N ARG A 46 -8.46 5.32 11.89
CA ARG A 46 -7.48 4.43 11.26
C ARG A 46 -7.40 4.73 9.77
N LEU A 47 -6.19 5.03 9.31
CA LEU A 47 -5.93 5.27 7.91
C LEU A 47 -5.37 4.00 7.30
N ASN A 48 -6.18 3.36 6.49
CA ASN A 48 -5.75 2.21 5.74
C ASN A 48 -5.30 2.61 4.33
N ILE A 49 -4.24 1.98 3.85
CA ILE A 49 -3.71 2.18 2.50
C ILE A 49 -3.65 0.84 1.78
N ALA A 50 -4.10 0.82 0.53
CA ALA A 50 -4.03 -0.35 -0.34
C ALA A 50 -3.17 -0.02 -1.58
N PRO A 51 -2.35 -0.97 -2.06
CA PRO A 51 -1.65 -0.79 -3.33
C PRO A 51 -2.65 -0.78 -4.48
N ASP A 52 -2.68 0.29 -5.29
CA ASP A 52 -3.40 0.30 -6.56
C ASP A 52 -2.62 -0.53 -7.59
N LEU A 53 -3.11 -1.74 -7.87
CA LEU A 53 -2.59 -2.66 -8.86
C LEU A 53 -3.53 -2.83 -10.07
N ASP A 54 -4.46 -1.90 -10.29
CA ASP A 54 -5.50 -2.02 -11.31
C ASP A 54 -4.92 -2.37 -12.69
N GLY A 55 -5.54 -3.38 -13.32
CA GLY A 55 -5.16 -3.90 -14.63
C GLY A 55 -3.83 -4.65 -14.68
N CYS A 56 -3.20 -4.94 -13.54
CA CYS A 56 -1.94 -5.70 -13.46
C CYS A 56 -2.12 -6.93 -12.56
N ALA A 57 -1.59 -8.08 -12.98
CA ALA A 57 -1.71 -9.34 -12.23
C ALA A 57 -0.43 -10.18 -12.36
N GLY A 58 -0.28 -11.20 -11.50
CA GLY A 58 0.81 -12.16 -11.57
C GLY A 58 1.56 -12.35 -10.25
N PRO A 59 2.46 -13.35 -10.19
CA PRO A 59 2.99 -13.87 -8.94
C PRO A 59 3.87 -12.88 -8.18
N LEU A 60 4.49 -11.92 -8.88
CA LEU A 60 5.29 -10.85 -8.26
C LEU A 60 4.44 -9.71 -7.68
N LEU A 61 3.15 -9.62 -8.08
CA LEU A 61 2.20 -8.63 -7.59
C LEU A 61 1.32 -9.21 -6.48
N GLU A 62 0.98 -10.48 -6.57
CA GLU A 62 0.20 -11.24 -5.58
C GLU A 62 1.03 -11.53 -4.30
N CYS A 63 1.07 -10.59 -3.35
CA CYS A 63 1.51 -10.91 -1.98
C CYS A 63 0.32 -11.04 -1.04
N ARG A 64 0.15 -12.24 -0.47
CA ARG A 64 -0.84 -12.54 0.60
C ARG A 64 -0.75 -11.63 1.83
N SER A 65 0.38 -10.96 2.05
CA SER A 65 0.64 -10.10 3.21
C SER A 65 0.55 -8.59 2.91
N GLU A 66 0.23 -8.19 1.69
CA GLU A 66 0.28 -6.79 1.22
C GLU A 66 -1.09 -6.30 0.73
N GLY A 67 -2.15 -6.72 1.42
CA GLY A 67 -3.49 -6.18 1.24
C GLY A 67 -3.62 -4.77 1.80
N GLU A 68 -4.77 -4.46 2.38
CA GLU A 68 -4.99 -3.23 3.12
C GLU A 68 -4.01 -3.13 4.31
N MET A 69 -3.27 -2.04 4.41
CA MET A 69 -2.27 -1.81 5.46
C MET A 69 -2.68 -0.62 6.32
N ASP A 70 -2.74 -0.80 7.62
CA ASP A 70 -2.92 0.31 8.55
C ASP A 70 -1.67 1.19 8.58
N PHE A 71 -1.79 2.42 8.09
CA PHE A 71 -0.72 3.40 8.00
C PHE A 71 -0.11 3.75 9.37
N GLY A 72 -0.90 3.64 10.45
CA GLY A 72 -0.42 3.92 11.81
C GLY A 72 0.52 2.85 12.36
N SER A 73 0.37 1.60 11.93
CA SER A 73 1.12 0.44 12.46
C SER A 73 1.98 -0.29 11.43
N VAL A 74 1.86 0.05 10.14
CA VAL A 74 2.59 -0.62 9.06
C VAL A 74 4.10 -0.47 9.21
N SER A 75 4.82 -1.59 9.07
CA SER A 75 6.29 -1.55 9.03
C SER A 75 6.77 -0.82 7.77
N GLY A 76 7.80 0.01 7.90
CA GLY A 76 8.39 0.72 6.75
C GLY A 76 8.86 -0.23 5.64
N LYS A 77 9.26 -1.46 5.98
CA LYS A 77 9.63 -2.50 5.01
C LYS A 77 8.45 -2.96 4.17
N LEU A 78 7.28 -3.18 4.78
CA LEU A 78 6.07 -3.58 4.08
C LEU A 78 5.57 -2.44 3.18
N LEU A 79 5.53 -1.22 3.72
CA LEU A 79 5.16 -0.03 2.97
C LEU A 79 6.07 0.19 1.74
N TYR A 80 7.39 0.09 1.93
CA TYR A 80 8.35 0.23 0.84
C TYR A 80 8.14 -0.82 -0.26
N ARG A 81 7.91 -2.08 0.11
CA ARG A 81 7.63 -3.15 -0.87
C ARG A 81 6.38 -2.86 -1.69
N ALA A 82 5.29 -2.45 -1.04
CA ALA A 82 4.06 -2.03 -1.71
C ALA A 82 4.31 -0.88 -2.69
N CYS A 83 5.06 0.16 -2.28
CA CYS A 83 5.42 1.26 -3.18
C CYS A 83 6.22 0.78 -4.39
N VAL A 84 7.23 -0.09 -4.20
CA VAL A 84 8.03 -0.63 -5.30
C VAL A 84 7.16 -1.39 -6.30
N LYS A 85 6.19 -2.18 -5.82
CA LYS A 85 5.25 -2.90 -6.68
C LYS A 85 4.36 -1.95 -7.47
N VAL A 86 3.73 -0.98 -6.82
CA VAL A 86 2.87 0.01 -7.51
C VAL A 86 3.64 0.77 -8.58
N LEU A 87 4.86 1.22 -8.27
CA LEU A 87 5.71 1.95 -9.23
C LEU A 87 6.13 1.09 -10.43
N ASN A 88 6.27 -0.23 -10.24
CA ASN A 88 6.74 -1.15 -11.27
C ASN A 88 5.64 -2.08 -11.81
N LYS A 89 4.36 -1.84 -11.49
CA LYS A 89 3.27 -2.80 -11.72
C LYS A 89 3.18 -3.29 -13.15
N LYS A 90 3.31 -2.38 -14.13
CA LYS A 90 3.30 -2.71 -15.56
C LYS A 90 4.44 -3.64 -16.01
N LYS A 91 5.63 -3.52 -15.40
CA LYS A 91 6.80 -4.36 -15.73
C LYS A 91 6.75 -5.71 -15.02
N LEU A 92 6.08 -5.77 -13.87
CA LEU A 92 5.93 -6.98 -13.08
C LEU A 92 4.71 -7.80 -13.50
N SER A 93 3.74 -7.18 -14.17
CA SER A 93 2.52 -7.85 -14.64
C SER A 93 2.87 -9.00 -15.59
N GLY A 94 2.34 -10.19 -15.30
CA GLY A 94 2.57 -11.42 -16.08
C GLY A 94 4.00 -11.96 -16.02
N ARG A 95 4.88 -11.36 -15.21
CA ARG A 95 6.26 -11.82 -15.08
C ARG A 95 6.32 -13.02 -14.13
N VAL A 96 6.94 -14.09 -14.58
CA VAL A 96 7.26 -15.27 -13.75
C VAL A 96 8.17 -14.86 -12.58
N ASP A 97 7.97 -15.48 -11.43
CA ASP A 97 8.74 -15.21 -10.21
C ASP A 97 10.25 -15.50 -10.36
N THR A 98 10.62 -16.41 -11.25
CA THR A 98 12.01 -16.75 -11.58
C THR A 98 12.18 -17.15 -13.05
N PRO A 99 13.30 -16.75 -13.70
CA PRO A 99 13.61 -17.19 -15.06
C PRO A 99 13.79 -18.72 -15.16
N TRP A 100 14.08 -19.41 -14.05
CA TRP A 100 14.25 -20.86 -14.06
C TRP A 100 12.96 -21.63 -14.36
N ARG A 101 11.77 -21.02 -14.17
CA ARG A 101 10.50 -21.67 -14.53
C ARG A 101 10.43 -22.01 -16.02
N SER A 102 10.78 -21.05 -16.88
CA SER A 102 10.78 -21.28 -18.32
C SER A 102 11.91 -22.22 -18.75
N VAL A 103 13.08 -22.12 -18.13
CA VAL A 103 14.23 -22.97 -18.46
C VAL A 103 13.99 -24.44 -18.08
N LEU A 104 13.33 -24.70 -16.95
CA LEU A 104 13.13 -26.05 -16.40
C LEU A 104 11.74 -26.62 -16.73
N GLY A 105 10.87 -25.86 -17.39
CA GLY A 105 9.51 -26.29 -17.72
C GLY A 105 8.61 -26.50 -16.51
N PHE A 106 8.83 -25.73 -15.43
CA PHE A 106 8.03 -25.85 -14.20
C PHE A 106 6.78 -24.98 -14.25
N ASN A 107 5.64 -25.57 -13.89
CA ASN A 107 4.39 -24.86 -13.64
C ASN A 107 4.46 -24.08 -12.31
N ASP A 108 3.55 -23.12 -12.14
CA ASP A 108 3.49 -22.23 -10.97
C ASP A 108 3.37 -22.98 -9.61
N ASP A 109 2.90 -24.23 -9.65
CA ASP A 109 2.74 -25.13 -8.49
C ASP A 109 4.07 -25.58 -7.88
N VAL A 110 5.17 -25.53 -8.65
CA VAL A 110 6.49 -26.00 -8.19
C VAL A 110 7.33 -24.80 -7.79
N LYS A 111 7.61 -24.63 -6.49
CA LYS A 111 8.57 -23.63 -6.03
C LYS A 111 9.99 -24.19 -6.13
N PRO A 112 10.94 -23.49 -6.75
CA PRO A 112 12.33 -23.90 -6.72
C PRO A 112 12.89 -23.76 -5.31
N GLU A 113 13.42 -24.85 -4.78
CA GLU A 113 14.03 -24.92 -3.45
C GLU A 113 15.53 -25.14 -3.61
N TRP A 114 16.32 -24.41 -2.84
CA TRP A 114 17.73 -24.74 -2.69
C TRP A 114 17.80 -25.98 -1.81
N ARG A 115 18.32 -27.09 -2.34
CA ARG A 115 18.65 -28.25 -1.51
C ARG A 115 19.83 -27.84 -0.60
N ALA A 116 19.63 -27.95 0.71
CA ALA A 116 20.64 -27.72 1.73
C ALA A 116 21.75 -28.78 1.67
#